data_AF-S6TFG2-F1
#
_entry.id   AF-S6TFG2-F1
#
_cell.length_a   1.000
_cell.length_b   1.000
_cell.length_c   1.000
_cell.angle_alpha   90.00
_cell.angle_beta   90.00
_cell.angle_gamma   90.00
#
_symmetry.space_group_name_H-M   'P 1'
#
loop_
_entity.id
_entity.type
_entity.pdbx_description
1 polymer ?
#
loop_
_entity_poly.entity_id
_entity_poly.type
_entity_poly.pdbx_seq_one_letter_code
_entity_poly.pdbx_strand_id
1 'polypeptide(L)'
;MPIGYHGRASTLCISGTPIRRPNGQTLAPGQDAPALGPCKRLDYELELGVWIGPGNAQGDAIGIDRAAEHIAGFCLLNDWSARDIQAWEYQPLGPFLSKSFATTISPWVITAEALEPFRSPQPPRPEGDPQPLPYLSDQND
;
A
#
# COMPACT_ATOMS: atom_id res chain seq x y z
N MET A 1 8.62 0.75 -13.23
CA MET A 1 9.06 0.59 -11.83
C MET A 1 7.83 0.57 -10.92
N PRO A 2 7.81 -0.21 -9.84
CA PRO A 2 6.71 -0.22 -8.88
C PRO A 2 6.74 1.07 -8.05
N ILE A 3 5.90 2.05 -8.40
CA ILE A 3 5.81 3.32 -7.67
C ILE A 3 5.16 3.04 -6.31
N GLY A 4 5.74 3.60 -5.24
CA GLY A 4 5.22 3.51 -3.88
C GLY A 4 5.54 4.77 -3.07
N TYR A 5 4.99 4.84 -1.86
CA TYR A 5 5.21 5.94 -0.91
C TYR A 5 5.29 5.37 0.52
N HIS A 6 5.82 6.16 1.47
CA HIS A 6 5.88 5.75 2.87
C HIS A 6 4.52 5.95 3.55
N GLY A 7 3.90 4.86 4.01
CA GLY A 7 2.69 4.90 4.83
C GLY A 7 2.95 5.31 6.29
N ARG A 8 1.91 5.24 7.14
CA ARG A 8 1.99 5.60 8.55
C ARG A 8 1.84 4.38 9.47
N ALA A 9 2.95 3.89 9.99
CA ALA A 9 2.95 2.71 10.87
C ALA A 9 2.14 2.89 12.17
N SER A 10 2.11 4.11 12.74
CA SER A 10 1.44 4.38 14.03
C SER A 10 -0.08 4.23 14.00
N THR A 11 -0.68 4.13 12.82
CA THR A 11 -2.14 4.03 12.61
C THR A 11 -2.55 2.71 11.96
N LEU A 12 -1.65 1.73 11.95
CA LEU A 12 -2.01 0.35 11.70
C LEU A 12 -2.86 -0.16 12.87
N CYS A 13 -4.02 -0.72 12.54
CA CYS A 13 -4.96 -1.26 13.53
C CYS A 13 -5.41 -2.66 13.13
N ILE A 14 -5.75 -3.48 14.12
CA ILE A 14 -6.20 -4.84 13.89
C ILE A 14 -7.66 -4.86 13.45
N SER A 15 -8.03 -5.87 12.64
CA SER A 15 -9.42 -6.11 12.23
C SER A 15 -10.41 -6.03 13.40
N GLY A 16 -11.54 -5.36 13.18
CA GLY A 16 -12.56 -5.07 14.21
C GLY A 16 -12.37 -3.74 14.95
N THR A 17 -11.23 -3.06 14.79
CA THR A 17 -11.03 -1.71 15.35
C THR A 17 -11.98 -0.70 14.70
N PRO A 18 -12.82 0.03 15.45
CA PRO A 18 -13.69 1.06 14.88
C PRO A 18 -12.89 2.22 14.30
N ILE A 19 -13.16 2.59 13.05
CA ILE A 19 -12.50 3.72 12.38
C ILE A 19 -13.40 4.95 12.43
N ARG A 20 -12.85 6.05 12.95
CA ARG A 20 -13.54 7.35 12.95
C ARG A 20 -13.32 8.04 11.60
N ARG A 21 -14.41 8.49 10.98
CA ARG A 21 -14.36 9.36 9.79
C ARG A 21 -13.48 10.59 10.10
N PRO A 22 -12.43 10.87 9.31
CA PRO A 22 -11.55 11.99 9.58
C PRO A 22 -12.24 13.31 9.23
N ASN A 23 -11.89 14.36 9.97
CA ASN A 23 -12.06 15.73 9.52
C ASN A 23 -10.77 16.15 8.81
N GLY A 24 -10.89 16.98 7.77
CA GLY A 24 -9.73 17.53 7.07
C GLY A 24 -10.08 18.70 6.17
N GLN A 25 -9.05 19.27 5.55
CA GLN A 25 -9.22 20.34 4.58
C GLN A 25 -9.64 19.78 3.23
N THR A 26 -10.60 20.43 2.59
CA THR A 26 -11.03 20.13 1.22
C THR A 26 -11.25 21.44 0.47
N LEU A 27 -10.95 21.46 -0.83
CA LEU A 27 -11.32 22.57 -1.72
C LEU A 27 -12.40 22.09 -2.69
N ALA A 28 -13.61 22.63 -2.56
CA ALA A 28 -14.68 22.31 -3.49
C ALA A 28 -14.47 23.02 -4.84
N PRO A 29 -14.95 22.45 -5.96
CA PRO A 29 -14.85 23.11 -7.27
C PRO A 29 -15.42 24.53 -7.25
N GLY A 30 -14.66 25.49 -7.80
CA GLY A 30 -15.07 26.90 -7.85
C GLY A 30 -15.01 27.63 -6.52
N GLN A 31 -14.35 27.08 -5.49
CA GLN A 31 -14.03 27.81 -4.26
C GLN A 31 -12.57 28.27 -4.29
N ASP A 32 -12.32 29.43 -3.67
CA ASP A 32 -10.99 30.03 -3.60
C ASP A 32 -10.26 29.70 -2.28
N ALA A 33 -10.96 29.16 -1.29
CA ALA A 33 -10.41 28.83 0.02
C ALA A 33 -10.86 27.43 0.49
N PRO A 34 -9.96 26.66 1.12
CA PRO A 34 -10.32 25.34 1.65
C PRO A 34 -11.24 25.46 2.86
N ALA A 35 -12.12 24.47 3.03
CA ALA A 35 -12.97 24.32 4.20
C ALA A 35 -12.51 23.14 5.05
N LEU A 36 -12.59 23.29 6.38
CA LEU A 36 -12.38 22.21 7.35
C LEU A 36 -13.71 21.54 7.66
N GLY A 37 -13.79 20.22 7.53
CA GLY A 37 -14.99 19.47 7.88
C GLY A 37 -14.82 17.96 7.76
N PRO A 38 -15.88 17.19 8.01
CA PRO A 38 -15.85 15.73 7.85
C PRO A 38 -15.62 15.36 6.39
N CYS A 39 -14.78 14.35 6.17
CA CYS A 39 -14.58 13.71 4.88
C CYS A 39 -15.93 13.31 4.26
N LYS A 40 -16.16 13.69 3.01
CA LYS A 40 -17.38 13.39 2.23
C LYS A 40 -17.20 12.13 1.37
N ARG A 41 -15.96 11.76 1.04
CA ARG A 41 -15.62 10.63 0.18
C ARG A 41 -14.68 9.66 0.89
N LEU A 42 -15.23 8.98 1.90
CA LEU A 42 -14.51 7.93 2.64
C LEU A 42 -14.59 6.63 1.84
N ASP A 43 -13.47 5.94 1.72
CA ASP A 43 -13.28 4.81 0.82
C ASP A 43 -12.40 3.73 1.47
N TYR A 44 -12.49 2.51 0.96
CA TYR A 44 -11.62 1.40 1.31
C TYR A 44 -10.71 1.05 0.13
N GLU A 45 -9.52 0.53 0.40
CA GLU A 45 -8.63 -0.02 -0.62
C GLU A 45 -8.31 -1.46 -0.25
N LEU A 46 -8.71 -2.41 -1.11
CA LEU A 46 -8.39 -3.82 -0.90
C LEU A 46 -6.94 -4.07 -1.28
N GLU A 47 -6.12 -4.43 -0.29
CA GLU A 47 -4.70 -4.72 -0.48
C GLU A 47 -4.27 -5.99 0.26
N LEU A 48 -3.05 -6.44 -0.05
CA LEU A 48 -2.33 -7.44 0.73
C LEU A 48 -1.13 -6.76 1.42
N GLY A 49 -1.01 -6.96 2.72
CA GLY A 49 0.20 -6.59 3.46
C GLY A 49 1.23 -7.71 3.38
N VAL A 50 2.47 -7.38 3.04
CA VAL A 50 3.62 -8.31 3.05
C VAL A 50 4.44 -8.08 4.32
N TRP A 51 4.63 -9.12 5.11
CA TRP A 51 5.49 -9.10 6.29
C TRP A 51 6.91 -9.49 5.90
N ILE A 52 7.86 -8.60 6.21
CA ILE A 52 9.28 -8.86 5.98
C ILE A 52 9.84 -9.65 7.17
N GLY A 53 10.54 -10.74 6.87
CA GLY A 53 11.27 -11.56 7.83
C GLY A 53 12.68 -10.98 8.05
N PRO A 54 13.74 -11.66 7.57
CA PRO A 54 15.08 -11.08 7.58
C PRO A 54 15.12 -9.75 6.81
N GLY A 55 15.69 -8.72 7.43
CA GLY A 55 15.96 -7.45 6.73
C GLY A 55 17.24 -7.53 5.88
N ASN A 56 17.66 -6.37 5.41
CA ASN A 56 18.95 -6.12 4.77
C ASN A 56 19.67 -4.97 5.51
N ALA A 57 20.99 -4.91 5.39
CA ALA A 57 21.75 -3.78 5.95
C ALA A 57 21.51 -2.51 5.12
N GLN A 58 21.64 -1.35 5.76
CA GLN A 58 21.46 -0.06 5.08
C GLN A 58 22.52 0.11 3.99
N GLY A 59 22.06 0.32 2.75
CA GLY A 59 22.92 0.46 1.57
C GLY A 59 23.07 -0.83 0.75
N ASP A 60 22.66 -1.98 1.28
CA ASP A 60 22.77 -3.26 0.60
C ASP A 60 21.42 -3.66 -0.02
N ALA A 61 21.35 -3.75 -1.35
CA ALA A 61 20.14 -4.15 -2.06
C ALA A 61 19.91 -5.68 -1.98
N ILE A 62 18.63 -6.07 -1.92
CA ILE A 62 18.21 -7.47 -2.09
C ILE A 62 18.04 -7.73 -3.59
N GLY A 63 18.72 -8.74 -4.13
CA GLY A 63 18.53 -9.20 -5.50
C GLY A 63 17.12 -9.78 -5.70
N ILE A 64 16.54 -9.59 -6.88
CA ILE A 64 15.17 -10.04 -7.17
C ILE A 64 15.02 -11.57 -7.01
N ASP A 65 16.06 -12.31 -7.37
CA ASP A 65 16.20 -13.76 -7.23
C ASP A 65 16.15 -14.26 -5.78
N ARG A 66 16.39 -13.36 -4.83
CA ARG A 66 16.36 -13.65 -3.39
C ARG A 66 15.21 -12.97 -2.66
N ALA A 67 14.42 -12.13 -3.33
CA ALA A 67 13.38 -11.32 -2.69
C ALA A 67 12.36 -12.18 -1.91
N ALA A 68 12.01 -13.35 -2.43
CA ALA A 68 11.08 -14.28 -1.78
C ALA A 68 11.61 -14.81 -0.43
N GLU A 69 12.92 -14.97 -0.26
CA GLU A 69 13.54 -15.43 1.00
C GLU A 69 13.35 -14.44 2.16
N HIS A 70 13.04 -13.18 1.84
CA HIS A 70 12.83 -12.10 2.81
C HIS A 70 11.36 -11.94 3.21
N ILE A 71 10.43 -12.68 2.59
CA ILE A 71 9.00 -12.61 2.90
C ILE A 71 8.65 -13.63 3.98
N ALA A 72 8.24 -13.15 5.16
CA ALA A 72 7.75 -14.00 6.23
C ALA A 72 6.30 -14.46 6.00
N GLY A 73 5.48 -13.63 5.36
CA GLY A 73 4.09 -13.97 5.08
C GLY A 73 3.24 -12.78 4.66
N PHE A 74 1.93 -13.01 4.63
CA PHE A 74 0.95 -12.11 4.06
C PHE A 74 -0.25 -11.94 4.99
N CYS A 75 -0.94 -10.81 4.87
CA CYS A 75 -2.20 -10.54 5.56
C CYS A 75 -3.12 -9.70 4.66
N LEU A 76 -4.42 -9.70 4.94
CA LEU A 76 -5.33 -8.73 4.31
C LEU A 76 -5.05 -7.34 4.88
N LEU A 77 -5.08 -6.33 4.01
CA LEU A 77 -4.91 -4.93 4.37
C LEU A 77 -6.04 -4.10 3.76
N ASN A 78 -6.56 -3.15 4.54
CA ASN A 78 -7.45 -2.10 4.07
C ASN A 78 -6.82 -0.74 4.32
N ASP A 79 -6.40 -0.06 3.26
CA ASP A 79 -5.84 1.29 3.34
C ASP A 79 -6.93 2.35 3.22
N TRP A 80 -7.56 2.65 4.37
CA TRP A 80 -8.69 3.58 4.42
C TRP A 80 -8.30 4.94 3.86
N SER A 81 -9.19 5.49 3.04
CA SER A 81 -8.87 6.65 2.22
C SER A 81 -9.94 7.72 2.29
N ALA A 82 -9.53 8.96 2.54
CA ALA A 82 -10.40 10.14 2.47
C ALA A 82 -10.13 10.91 1.16
N ARG A 83 -10.84 10.56 0.09
CA ARG A 83 -10.49 10.96 -1.30
C ARG A 83 -10.58 12.46 -1.57
N ASP A 84 -11.48 13.14 -0.90
CA ASP A 84 -11.64 14.59 -0.99
C ASP A 84 -10.53 15.35 -0.27
N ILE A 85 -10.05 14.82 0.87
CA ILE A 85 -8.84 15.34 1.54
C ILE A 85 -7.62 15.05 0.66
N GLN A 86 -7.51 13.83 0.11
CA GLN A 86 -6.41 13.41 -0.75
C GLN A 86 -6.25 14.33 -1.97
N ALA A 87 -7.35 14.60 -2.67
CA ALA A 87 -7.33 15.44 -3.87
C ALA A 87 -6.81 16.85 -3.60
N TRP A 88 -7.04 17.38 -2.39
CA TRP A 88 -6.53 18.69 -1.97
C TRP A 88 -5.04 18.66 -1.60
N GLU A 89 -4.59 17.63 -0.87
CA GLU A 89 -3.25 17.63 -0.27
C GLU A 89 -2.15 16.95 -1.09
N TYR A 90 -2.49 16.03 -2.01
CA TYR A 90 -1.48 15.06 -2.48
C TYR A 90 -0.39 15.63 -3.39
N GLN A 91 -0.57 16.83 -3.95
CA GLN A 91 0.44 17.44 -4.82
C GLN A 91 1.28 18.44 -4.04
N PRO A 92 2.63 18.39 -4.17
CA PRO A 92 3.44 17.46 -4.97
C PRO A 92 3.95 16.24 -4.20
N LEU A 93 3.65 16.11 -2.91
CA LEU A 93 4.38 15.25 -1.97
C LEU A 93 3.77 13.84 -1.78
N GLY A 94 2.63 13.57 -2.39
CA GLY A 94 1.89 12.32 -2.23
C GLY A 94 0.83 12.37 -1.12
N PRO A 95 0.05 11.29 -0.96
CA PRO A 95 -1.00 11.19 0.05
C PRO A 95 -0.45 11.27 1.48
N PHE A 96 -1.16 11.93 2.40
CA PHE A 96 -0.69 12.11 3.77
C PHE A 96 -1.80 11.93 4.82
N LEU A 97 -2.54 12.98 5.19
CA LEU A 97 -3.64 12.90 6.17
C LEU A 97 -4.83 12.10 5.62
N SER A 98 -4.98 12.05 4.31
CA SER A 98 -6.00 11.27 3.63
C SER A 98 -5.84 9.76 3.76
N LYS A 99 -4.71 9.29 4.30
CA LYS A 99 -4.34 7.87 4.47
C LYS A 99 -3.95 7.56 5.91
N SER A 100 -3.15 8.44 6.53
CA SER A 100 -2.58 8.24 7.87
C SER A 100 -3.59 8.28 9.03
N PHE A 101 -4.89 8.35 8.77
CA PHE A 101 -5.91 8.29 9.83
C PHE A 101 -6.23 6.85 10.26
N ALA A 102 -6.09 5.86 9.36
CA ALA A 102 -6.25 4.45 9.69
C ALA A 102 -5.82 3.55 8.53
N THR A 103 -5.12 2.46 8.85
CA THR A 103 -4.94 1.31 7.95
C THR A 103 -5.27 0.06 8.76
N THR A 104 -6.15 -0.82 8.26
CA THR A 104 -6.54 -2.03 8.99
C THR A 104 -5.83 -3.24 8.42
N ILE A 105 -5.31 -4.12 9.29
CA ILE A 105 -4.73 -5.41 8.91
C ILE A 105 -5.49 -6.57 9.54
N SER A 106 -5.58 -7.70 8.84
CA SER A 106 -6.11 -8.94 9.43
C SER A 106 -5.18 -9.48 10.53
N PRO A 107 -5.72 -10.16 11.54
CA PRO A 107 -4.95 -10.55 12.74
C PRO A 107 -3.96 -11.71 12.50
N TRP A 108 -4.13 -12.46 11.42
CA TRP A 108 -3.31 -13.63 11.11
C TRP A 108 -2.38 -13.36 9.96
N VAL A 109 -1.10 -13.66 10.15
CA VAL A 109 -0.10 -13.68 9.10
C VAL A 109 -0.04 -15.10 8.53
N ILE A 110 -0.39 -15.25 7.25
CA ILE A 110 -0.28 -16.51 6.53
C ILE A 110 1.14 -16.61 5.97
N THR A 111 1.89 -17.64 6.34
CA THR A 111 3.30 -17.74 5.95
C THR A 111 3.45 -17.95 4.45
N ALA A 112 4.62 -17.58 3.90
CA ALA A 112 4.90 -17.77 2.49
C ALA A 112 4.83 -19.26 2.08
N GLU A 113 5.32 -20.16 2.94
CA GLU A 113 5.30 -21.61 2.70
C GLU A 113 3.87 -22.17 2.65
N ALA A 114 2.96 -21.62 3.46
CA ALA A 114 1.56 -22.00 3.44
C ALA A 114 0.85 -21.59 2.12
N LEU A 115 1.36 -20.56 1.44
CA LEU A 115 0.83 -20.11 0.15
C LEU A 115 1.53 -20.73 -1.06
N GLU A 116 2.68 -21.40 -0.89
CA GLU A 116 3.44 -22.03 -1.98
C GLU A 116 2.59 -22.96 -2.88
N PRO A 117 1.66 -23.79 -2.36
CA PRO A 117 0.81 -24.63 -3.22
C PRO A 117 -0.12 -23.85 -4.15
N PHE A 118 -0.30 -22.56 -3.92
CA PHE A 118 -1.13 -21.66 -4.72
C PHE A 118 -0.30 -20.74 -5.63
N ARG A 119 1.03 -20.87 -5.65
CA ARG A 119 1.91 -20.11 -6.55
C ARG A 119 1.56 -20.43 -8.00
N SER A 120 1.40 -19.39 -8.81
CA SER A 120 1.14 -19.49 -10.24
C SER A 120 2.04 -18.51 -11.01
N PRO A 121 2.36 -18.80 -12.28
CA PRO A 121 3.11 -17.87 -13.12
C PRO A 121 2.45 -16.49 -13.19
N GLN A 122 3.26 -15.43 -13.27
CA GLN A 122 2.74 -14.08 -13.53
C GLN A 122 1.91 -14.03 -14.82
N PRO A 123 0.82 -13.24 -14.88
CA PRO A 123 0.08 -13.03 -16.11
C PRO A 123 0.99 -12.48 -17.23
N PRO A 124 0.73 -12.87 -18.51
CA PRO A 124 1.51 -12.33 -19.61
C PRO A 124 1.36 -10.81 -19.69
N ARG A 125 2.48 -10.12 -19.96
CA ARG A 125 2.49 -8.66 -20.13
C ARG A 125 1.67 -8.28 -21.39
N PRO A 126 0.94 -7.14 -21.37
CA PRO A 126 0.25 -6.64 -22.54
C PRO A 126 1.19 -6.43 -23.74
N GLU A 127 0.67 -6.59 -24.96
CA GLU A 127 1.43 -6.31 -26.17
C GLU A 127 1.93 -4.85 -26.18
N GLY A 128 3.21 -4.64 -26.47
CA GLY A 128 3.85 -3.32 -26.47
C GLY A 128 4.28 -2.80 -25.09
N ASP A 129 3.98 -3.52 -23.99
CA ASP A 129 4.48 -3.18 -22.66
C ASP A 129 5.98 -3.52 -22.54
N PRO A 130 6.88 -2.53 -22.35
CA PRO A 130 8.32 -2.78 -22.33
C PRO A 130 8.72 -3.74 -21.21
N GLN A 131 9.79 -4.51 -21.47
CA GLN A 131 10.38 -5.39 -20.48
C GLN A 131 10.92 -4.56 -19.30
N PRO A 132 10.68 -4.97 -18.04
CA PRO A 132 11.33 -4.35 -16.90
C PRO A 132 12.85 -4.42 -17.00
N LEU A 133 13.54 -3.47 -16.37
CA LEU A 133 15.00 -3.54 -16.25
C LEU A 133 15.40 -4.83 -15.50
N PRO A 134 16.60 -5.40 -15.75
CA PRO A 134 16.99 -6.72 -15.23
C PRO A 134 16.85 -6.89 -13.72
N TYR A 135 17.05 -5.83 -12.93
CA TYR A 135 16.91 -5.90 -11.46
C TYR A 135 15.46 -6.07 -10.96
N LEU A 136 14.46 -5.94 -11.83
CA LEU A 136 13.04 -6.14 -11.55
C LEU A 136 12.47 -7.39 -12.24
N SER A 137 13.33 -8.28 -12.77
CA SER A 137 12.91 -9.43 -13.55
C SER A 137 13.61 -10.68 -13.04
N ASP A 138 12.84 -11.65 -12.57
CA ASP A 138 13.27 -13.03 -12.35
C ASP A 138 12.63 -13.92 -13.43
N GLN A 139 13.36 -14.91 -13.94
CA GLN A 139 12.85 -15.88 -14.91
C GLN A 139 12.05 -17.00 -14.24
N ASN A 140 12.12 -17.12 -12.91
CA ASN A 140 11.40 -18.11 -12.12
C ASN A 140 10.05 -17.62 -11.58
N ASP A 141 9.66 -16.38 -11.91
CA ASP A 141 8.39 -15.73 -11.53
C ASP A 141 7.29 -15.83 -12.62
#